data_AF-A0A969BLF3-F1
#
_entry.id   AF-A0A969BLF3-F1
#
_cell.length_a   1.000
_cell.length_b   1.000
_cell.length_c   1.000
_cell.angle_alpha   90.00
_cell.angle_beta   90.00
_cell.angle_gamma   90.00
#
_symmetry.space_group_name_H-M   'P 1'
#
loop_
_entity.id
_entity.type
_entity.pdbx_description
1 polymer ?
#
loop_
_entity_poly.entity_id
_entity_poly.type
_entity_poly.pdbx_seq_one_letter_code
_entity_poly.pdbx_strand_id
1 'polypeptide(L)'
;MTESVKNLRKCRFWLSFTLVLSPLALAAQSSYLPLNEDYYHWIDRYEVKAGRVLPQLFTTIKPYKRSAVIDFIDSLNGRQVFTSRTDEFNYNYLRNDSWEWSRSEVSDS
;
A
#
# COMPACT_ATOMS: atom_id res chain seq x y z
N MET A 1 -8.58 -20.35 49.93
CA MET A 1 -9.40 -19.90 48.77
C MET A 1 -9.11 -18.45 48.35
N THR A 2 -8.73 -17.55 49.27
CA THR A 2 -8.44 -16.13 49.00
C THR A 2 -7.16 -15.85 48.20
N GLU A 3 -6.09 -16.62 48.41
CA GLU A 3 -4.81 -16.44 47.68
C GLU A 3 -4.92 -16.80 46.19
N SER A 4 -5.72 -17.82 45.84
CA SER A 4 -5.98 -18.20 44.45
C SER A 4 -6.69 -17.08 43.67
N VAL A 5 -7.69 -16.43 44.29
CA VAL A 5 -8.42 -15.31 43.69
C VAL A 5 -7.53 -14.08 43.53
N LYS A 6 -6.62 -13.79 44.48
CA LYS A 6 -5.63 -12.71 44.34
C LYS A 6 -4.66 -12.96 43.18
N ASN A 7 -4.19 -14.20 43.02
CA ASN A 7 -3.29 -14.57 41.91
C ASN A 7 -3.99 -14.47 40.55
N LEU A 8 -5.28 -14.84 40.47
CA LEU A 8 -6.07 -14.67 39.26
C LEU A 8 -6.25 -13.19 38.87
N ARG A 9 -6.47 -12.30 39.86
CA ARG A 9 -6.58 -10.85 39.63
C ARG A 9 -5.25 -10.23 39.18
N LYS A 10 -4.13 -10.67 39.74
CA LYS A 10 -2.78 -10.28 39.30
C LYS A 10 -2.50 -10.73 37.86
N CYS A 11 -2.84 -11.98 37.54
CA CYS A 11 -2.64 -12.53 36.19
C CYS A 11 -3.47 -11.76 35.14
N ARG A 12 -4.73 -11.45 35.45
CA ARG A 12 -5.59 -10.59 34.60
C ARG A 12 -5.02 -9.19 34.41
N PHE A 13 -4.49 -8.58 35.48
CA PHE A 13 -3.86 -7.26 35.39
C PHE A 13 -2.63 -7.29 34.46
N TRP A 14 -1.74 -8.27 34.62
CA TRP A 14 -0.57 -8.42 33.74
C TRP A 14 -0.97 -8.69 32.29
N LEU A 15 -1.99 -9.53 32.05
CA LEU A 15 -2.54 -9.77 30.71
C LEU A 15 -3.13 -8.52 30.07
N SER A 16 -3.89 -7.72 30.82
CA SER A 16 -4.42 -6.45 30.33
C SER A 16 -3.31 -5.44 30.07
N PHE A 17 -2.29 -5.39 30.93
CA PHE A 17 -1.16 -4.47 30.80
C PHE A 17 -0.32 -4.77 29.55
N THR A 18 -0.02 -6.04 29.28
CA THR A 18 0.72 -6.44 28.06
C THR A 18 -0.09 -6.17 26.79
N LEU A 19 -1.41 -6.41 26.82
CA LEU A 19 -2.29 -6.14 25.67
C LEU A 19 -2.32 -4.64 25.32
N VAL A 20 -2.36 -3.76 26.32
CA VAL A 20 -2.40 -2.30 26.13
C VAL A 20 -1.07 -1.74 25.61
N LEU A 21 0.06 -2.35 25.96
CA LEU A 21 1.40 -1.90 25.53
C LEU A 21 1.82 -2.44 24.16
N SER A 22 1.17 -3.50 23.66
CA SER A 22 1.44 -4.12 22.35
C SER A 22 1.54 -3.14 21.15
N PRO A 23 0.64 -2.15 20.97
CA PRO A 23 0.68 -1.29 19.79
C PRO A 23 1.89 -0.34 19.72
N LEU A 24 2.63 -0.13 20.81
CA LEU A 24 3.84 0.71 20.82
C LEU A 24 5.00 0.11 20.01
N ALA A 25 4.93 -1.18 19.68
CA ALA A 25 5.96 -1.90 18.92
C ALA A 25 5.59 -2.08 17.43
N LEU A 26 4.53 -1.45 16.94
CA LEU A 26 4.14 -1.57 15.54
C LEU A 26 5.08 -0.76 14.64
N ALA A 27 5.78 -1.44 13.73
CA ALA A 27 6.44 -0.80 12.61
C ALA A 27 5.42 -0.53 11.49
N ALA A 28 5.54 0.61 10.81
CA ALA A 28 4.72 0.91 9.65
C ALA A 28 4.93 -0.15 8.54
N GLN A 29 3.85 -0.51 7.83
CA GLN A 29 3.93 -1.44 6.71
C GLN A 29 4.76 -0.85 5.56
N SER A 30 5.35 -1.72 4.74
CA SER A 30 6.28 -1.34 3.66
C SER A 30 5.69 -0.29 2.71
N SER A 31 6.49 0.72 2.37
CA SER A 31 6.15 1.72 1.34
C SER A 31 6.39 1.24 -0.10
N TYR A 32 6.80 -0.02 -0.26
CA TYR A 32 7.09 -0.64 -1.56
C TYR A 32 6.03 -1.67 -1.92
N LEU A 33 5.78 -1.83 -3.22
CA LEU A 33 4.94 -2.91 -3.71
C LEU A 33 5.54 -4.27 -3.34
N PRO A 34 4.68 -5.27 -3.07
CA PRO A 34 5.15 -6.64 -2.92
C PRO A 34 5.85 -7.09 -4.21
N LEU A 35 6.75 -8.07 -4.11
CA LEU A 35 7.37 -8.70 -5.27
C LEU A 35 6.38 -9.67 -5.96
N ASN A 36 5.21 -9.17 -6.36
CA ASN A 36 4.18 -9.92 -7.08
C ASN A 36 4.29 -9.65 -8.58
N GLU A 37 4.47 -10.72 -9.35
CA GLU A 37 4.62 -10.70 -10.81
C GLU A 37 3.54 -9.87 -11.54
N ASP A 38 2.28 -9.95 -11.14
CA ASP A 38 1.17 -9.24 -11.80
C ASP A 38 1.33 -7.71 -11.75
N TYR A 39 1.73 -7.19 -10.58
CA TYR A 39 1.95 -5.76 -10.40
C TYR A 39 3.01 -5.23 -11.37
N TYR A 40 4.14 -5.95 -11.49
CA TYR A 40 5.24 -5.54 -12.36
C TYR A 40 4.84 -5.63 -13.83
N HIS A 41 4.16 -6.70 -14.25
CA HIS A 41 3.74 -6.83 -15.66
C HIS A 41 2.73 -5.77 -16.09
N TRP A 42 1.78 -5.39 -15.22
CA TRP A 42 0.85 -4.31 -15.54
C TRP A 42 1.57 -2.98 -15.71
N ILE A 43 2.49 -2.67 -14.80
CA ILE A 43 3.28 -1.43 -14.83
C ILE A 43 4.17 -1.38 -16.08
N ASP A 44 4.92 -2.44 -16.36
CA ASP A 44 5.80 -2.54 -17.52
C ASP A 44 4.97 -2.41 -18.82
N ARG A 45 3.78 -3.04 -18.87
CA ARG A 45 2.85 -2.88 -20.00
C ARG A 45 2.37 -1.44 -20.16
N TYR A 46 2.06 -0.72 -19.09
CA TYR A 46 1.62 0.68 -19.19
C TYR A 46 2.74 1.61 -19.63
N GLU A 47 3.99 1.34 -19.25
CA GLU A 47 5.16 2.06 -19.76
C GLU A 47 5.31 1.85 -21.28
N VAL A 48 5.20 0.60 -21.75
CA VAL A 48 5.22 0.28 -23.18
C VAL A 48 4.07 0.96 -23.93
N LYS A 49 2.85 0.91 -23.40
CA LYS A 49 1.68 1.56 -24.01
C LYS A 49 1.80 3.09 -24.03
N ALA A 50 2.49 3.69 -23.06
CA ALA A 50 2.75 5.12 -23.04
C ALA A 50 3.77 5.56 -24.12
N GLY A 51 4.55 4.61 -24.67
CA GLY A 51 5.50 4.85 -25.75
C GLY A 51 6.72 5.68 -25.33
N ARG A 52 6.93 5.88 -24.03
CA ARG A 52 8.06 6.64 -23.48
C ARG A 52 8.37 6.19 -22.06
N VAL A 53 9.64 6.28 -21.70
CA VAL A 53 10.08 6.12 -20.31
C VAL A 53 9.70 7.37 -19.54
N LEU A 54 9.02 7.16 -18.41
CA LEU A 54 8.53 8.23 -17.55
C LEU A 54 9.46 8.36 -16.33
N PRO A 55 9.91 9.57 -15.96
CA PRO A 55 10.90 9.76 -14.90
C PRO A 55 10.41 9.34 -13.51
N GLN A 56 9.10 9.19 -13.34
CA GLN A 56 8.46 8.75 -12.09
C GLN A 56 8.86 7.33 -11.69
N LEU A 57 9.18 6.46 -12.67
CA LEU A 57 9.39 5.06 -12.41
C LEU A 57 10.44 4.46 -13.36
N PHE A 58 11.48 3.84 -12.78
CA PHE A 58 12.45 3.05 -13.53
C PHE A 58 12.12 1.56 -13.39
N THR A 59 11.46 1.00 -14.40
CA THR A 59 10.95 -0.39 -14.39
C THR A 59 12.05 -1.47 -14.28
N THR A 60 13.30 -1.10 -14.52
CA THR A 60 14.45 -2.01 -14.35
C THR A 60 14.83 -2.24 -12.88
N ILE A 61 14.43 -1.37 -11.94
CA ILE A 61 14.85 -1.44 -10.54
C ILE A 61 13.66 -1.76 -9.64
N LYS A 62 13.66 -2.96 -9.06
CA LYS A 62 12.59 -3.49 -8.20
C LYS A 62 13.08 -3.61 -6.74
N PRO A 63 12.20 -3.56 -5.73
CA PRO A 63 10.75 -3.30 -5.79
C PRO A 63 10.42 -1.81 -6.00
N TYR A 64 9.24 -1.53 -6.56
CA TYR A 64 8.79 -0.15 -6.81
C TYR A 64 8.21 0.50 -5.56
N LYS A 65 8.50 1.78 -5.35
CA LYS A 65 7.86 2.58 -4.31
C LYS A 65 6.40 2.83 -4.70
N ARG A 66 5.45 2.61 -3.78
CA ARG A 66 4.02 2.76 -4.07
C ARG A 66 3.63 4.17 -4.54
N SER A 67 4.18 5.21 -3.92
CA SER A 67 3.98 6.61 -4.37
C SER A 67 4.42 6.82 -5.81
N ALA A 68 5.61 6.34 -6.18
CA ALA A 68 6.14 6.48 -7.53
C ALA A 68 5.26 5.78 -8.57
N VAL A 69 4.67 4.62 -8.22
CA VAL A 69 3.73 3.90 -9.09
C VAL A 69 2.43 4.68 -9.25
N ILE A 70 1.90 5.27 -8.17
CA ILE A 70 0.70 6.12 -8.25
C ILE A 70 0.97 7.35 -9.11
N ASP A 71 2.05 8.08 -8.87
CA ASP A 71 2.43 9.23 -9.69
C ASP A 71 2.57 8.85 -11.18
N PHE A 72 3.13 7.67 -11.45
CA PHE A 72 3.26 7.12 -12.78
C PHE A 72 1.90 6.85 -13.44
N ILE A 73 1.05 5.99 -12.86
CA ILE A 73 -0.24 5.62 -13.48
C ILE A 73 -1.19 6.80 -13.59
N ASP A 74 -1.12 7.75 -12.66
CA ASP A 74 -1.92 8.96 -12.65
C ASP A 74 -1.53 9.89 -13.78
N SER A 75 -0.22 10.00 -14.06
CA SER A 75 0.28 10.76 -15.20
C SER A 75 -0.16 10.18 -16.56
N LEU A 76 -0.59 8.92 -16.58
CA LEU A 76 -1.10 8.24 -17.79
C LEU A 76 -2.62 8.37 -17.95
N ASN A 77 -3.33 8.83 -16.91
CA ASN A 77 -4.76 9.03 -16.99
C ASN A 77 -5.11 10.07 -18.08
N GLY A 78 -6.13 9.78 -18.89
CA GLY A 78 -6.52 10.60 -20.04
C GLY A 78 -5.68 10.43 -21.31
N ARG A 79 -4.62 9.61 -21.32
CA ARG A 79 -3.71 9.45 -22.49
C ARG A 79 -4.00 8.25 -23.41
N GLN A 80 -5.24 7.75 -23.46
CA GLN A 80 -5.59 6.50 -24.18
C GLN A 80 -4.68 5.30 -23.82
N VAL A 81 -4.08 5.28 -22.62
CA VAL A 81 -3.24 4.16 -22.15
C VAL A 81 -4.08 3.06 -21.54
N PHE A 82 -5.13 3.39 -20.80
CA PHE A 82 -6.07 2.42 -20.24
C PHE A 82 -7.22 2.23 -21.23
N THR A 83 -7.10 1.24 -22.12
CA THR A 83 -8.01 1.07 -23.27
C THR A 83 -9.00 -0.07 -23.08
N SER A 84 -8.67 -1.03 -22.22
CA SER A 84 -9.53 -2.18 -21.94
C SER A 84 -10.19 -2.04 -20.57
N ARG A 85 -11.31 -2.75 -20.36
CA ARG A 85 -11.95 -2.86 -19.04
C ARG A 85 -11.00 -3.43 -17.97
N THR A 86 -10.12 -4.34 -18.37
CA THR A 86 -9.07 -4.88 -17.48
C THR A 86 -8.06 -3.81 -17.10
N ASP A 87 -7.71 -2.91 -18.03
CA ASP A 87 -6.77 -1.82 -17.76
C ASP A 87 -7.35 -0.85 -16.72
N GLU A 88 -8.63 -0.51 -16.88
CA GLU A 88 -9.35 0.35 -15.94
C GLU A 88 -9.50 -0.31 -14.57
N PHE A 89 -9.80 -1.62 -14.52
CA PHE A 89 -9.84 -2.37 -13.28
C PHE A 89 -8.47 -2.35 -12.57
N ASN A 90 -7.39 -2.65 -13.30
CA ASN A 90 -6.04 -2.67 -12.76
C ASN A 90 -5.59 -1.29 -12.28
N TYR A 91 -5.90 -0.23 -13.03
CA TYR A 91 -5.63 1.15 -12.62
C TYR A 91 -6.29 1.48 -11.27
N ASN A 92 -7.58 1.17 -11.13
CA ASN A 92 -8.33 1.39 -9.89
C ASN A 92 -7.81 0.50 -8.75
N TYR A 93 -7.46 -0.75 -9.05
CA TYR A 93 -6.90 -1.68 -8.07
C TYR A 93 -5.56 -1.17 -7.51
N LEU A 94 -4.63 -0.74 -8.37
CA LEU A 94 -3.34 -0.16 -7.96
C LEU A 94 -3.52 1.06 -7.06
N ARG A 95 -4.46 1.97 -7.43
CA ARG A 95 -4.81 3.14 -6.61
C ARG A 95 -5.41 2.76 -5.25
N ASN A 96 -6.29 1.78 -5.23
CA ASN A 96 -6.98 1.36 -4.00
C ASN A 96 -6.05 0.60 -3.04
N ASP A 97 -5.15 -0.25 -3.56
CA ASP A 97 -4.14 -0.92 -2.73
C ASP A 97 -3.13 0.09 -2.14
N SER A 98 -2.85 1.15 -2.88
CA SER A 98 -1.95 2.25 -2.47
C SER A 98 -2.75 3.49 -2.05
N TRP A 99 -3.83 3.30 -1.29
CA TRP A 99 -4.76 4.36 -0.89
C TRP A 99 -4.10 5.52 -0.15
N GLU A 100 -2.99 5.27 0.56
CA GLU A 100 -2.24 6.29 1.28
C GLU A 100 -1.62 7.33 0.34
N TRP A 101 -1.38 6.95 -0.93
CA TRP A 101 -0.76 7.80 -1.93
C TRP A 101 -1.73 8.22 -3.05
N SER A 102 -2.86 7.53 -3.22
CA SER A 102 -3.83 7.83 -4.30
C SER A 102 -4.86 8.90 -3.94
N ARG A 103 -5.04 9.19 -2.65
CA ARG A 103 -5.78 10.37 -2.21
C ARG A 103 -4.84 11.57 -2.27
N SER A 104 -4.91 12.33 -3.35
CA SER A 104 -4.49 13.74 -3.31
C SER A 104 -5.18 14.39 -2.12
N GLU A 105 -4.43 15.07 -1.24
CA GLU A 105 -4.99 15.87 -0.16
C GLU A 105 -6.02 16.84 -0.76
N VAL A 106 -7.29 16.44 -0.77
CA VAL A 106 -8.38 17.38 -0.97
C VAL A 106 -8.41 18.16 0.34
N SER A 107 -7.67 19.27 0.36
CA SER A 107 -7.83 20.33 1.33
C SER A 107 -9.24 20.86 1.16
N ASP A 108 -10.20 20.22 1.83
CA ASP A 108 -11.53 20.80 2.06
C ASP A 108 -11.28 22.15 2.75
N SER A 109 -11.36 23.21 1.95
CA SER A 109 -11.28 24.62 2.37
C SER A 109 -12.68 25.15 2.63
#